data_AF-A0A7C4H8G9-F1
#
_entry.id   AF-A0A7C4H8G9-F1
#
_cell.length_a   1.000
_cell.length_b   1.000
_cell.length_c   1.000
_cell.angle_alpha   90.00
_cell.angle_beta   90.00
_cell.angle_gamma   90.00
#
_symmetry.space_group_name_H-M   'P 1'
#
loop_
_entity.id
_entity.type
_entity.pdbx_description
1 polymer ?
#
loop_
_entity_poly.entity_id
_entity_poly.type
_entity_poly.pdbx_seq_one_letter_code
_entity_poly.pdbx_strand_id
1 'polypeptide(L)'
;MELLNIIYWIKLPLGFLAALVCMVLKVNNIFGGTLLSIAIYLLSDRILRQIFIGKISKPSDITKTGLSIYISAWIFFWILLYTFYPY
;
A
#
# COMPACT_ATOMS: atom_id res chain seq x y z
N MET A 1 15.22 14.15 -9.75
CA MET A 1 13.92 13.76 -9.17
C MET A 1 14.13 13.48 -7.70
N GLU A 2 13.32 14.07 -6.81
CA GLU A 2 13.43 13.79 -5.38
C GLU A 2 13.13 12.30 -5.10
N LEU A 3 13.98 11.66 -4.30
CA LEU A 3 13.86 10.25 -3.90
C LEU A 3 12.49 9.94 -3.26
N LEU A 4 11.90 10.93 -2.57
CA LEU A 4 10.55 10.86 -2.02
C LEU A 4 9.47 10.66 -3.11
N ASN A 5 9.62 11.30 -4.27
CA ASN A 5 8.65 11.19 -5.36
C ASN A 5 8.66 9.78 -5.95
N ILE A 6 9.84 9.15 -6.07
CA ILE A 6 9.95 7.76 -6.53
C ILE A 6 9.22 6.82 -5.55
N ILE A 7 9.42 6.99 -4.24
CA ILE A 7 8.73 6.19 -3.21
C ILE A 7 7.21 6.41 -3.29
N TYR A 8 6.77 7.64 -3.52
CA TYR A 8 5.35 7.97 -3.67
C TYR A 8 4.69 7.20 -4.82
N TRP A 9 5.32 7.19 -6.00
CA TRP A 9 4.81 6.45 -7.15
C TRP A 9 4.86 4.93 -6.98
N ILE A 10 5.80 4.38 -6.20
CA ILE A 10 5.86 2.94 -5.90
C ILE A 10 4.73 2.51 -4.95
N LYS A 11 4.29 3.38 -4.03
CA LYS A 11 3.22 3.05 -3.08
C LYS A 11 1.82 2.99 -3.69
N LEU A 12 1.61 3.62 -4.85
CA LEU A 12 0.35 3.56 -5.60
C LEU A 12 0.01 2.13 -6.10
N PRO A 13 0.85 1.45 -6.90
CA PRO A 13 0.58 0.08 -7.34
C PRO A 13 0.57 -0.90 -6.16
N LEU A 14 1.25 -0.56 -5.06
CA LEU A 14 1.21 -1.33 -3.82
C LEU A 14 -0.19 -1.33 -3.17
N GLY A 15 -0.88 -0.19 -3.18
CA GLY A 15 -2.27 -0.10 -2.71
C GLY A 15 -3.24 -0.90 -3.60
N PHE A 16 -3.02 -0.90 -4.90
CA PHE A 16 -3.76 -1.76 -5.84
C PHE A 16 -3.53 -3.25 -5.57
N LEU A 17 -2.27 -3.67 -5.37
CA LEU A 17 -1.94 -5.05 -4.98
C LEU A 17 -2.62 -5.44 -3.67
N ALA A 18 -2.64 -4.55 -2.67
CA ALA A 18 -3.34 -4.81 -1.41
C ALA A 18 -4.85 -5.03 -1.63
N ALA A 19 -5.48 -4.24 -2.49
CA ALA A 19 -6.90 -4.40 -2.84
C ALA A 19 -7.18 -5.71 -3.58
N LEU A 20 -6.30 -6.10 -4.52
CA LEU A 20 -6.37 -7.40 -5.20
C LEU A 20 -6.26 -8.56 -4.21
N VAL A 21 -5.33 -8.48 -3.25
CA VAL A 21 -5.15 -9.52 -2.24
C VAL A 21 -6.40 -9.62 -1.35
N CYS A 22 -7.01 -8.49 -0.94
CA CYS A 22 -8.29 -8.50 -0.24
C CYS A 22 -9.40 -9.17 -1.05
N MET A 23 -9.47 -8.90 -2.35
CA MET A 23 -10.46 -9.48 -3.25
C MET A 23 -10.26 -11.00 -3.44
N VAL A 24 -9.03 -11.45 -3.67
CA VAL A 24 -8.69 -12.89 -3.84
C VAL A 24 -9.01 -13.68 -2.58
N LEU A 25 -8.77 -13.09 -1.40
CA LEU A 25 -9.11 -13.68 -0.11
C LEU A 25 -10.60 -13.49 0.27
N LYS A 26 -11.41 -12.88 -0.61
CA LYS A 26 -12.83 -12.58 -0.41
C LYS A 26 -13.14 -11.90 0.91
N VAL A 27 -12.29 -10.94 1.29
CA VAL A 27 -12.43 -10.22 2.55
C VAL A 27 -13.55 -9.20 2.45
N ASN A 28 -14.74 -9.61 2.88
CA ASN A 28 -15.96 -8.79 2.83
C ASN A 28 -16.13 -7.83 4.02
N ASN A 29 -15.32 -7.97 5.08
CA ASN A 29 -15.41 -7.15 6.27
C ASN A 29 -14.35 -6.04 6.27
N ILE A 30 -14.78 -4.82 6.61
CA ILE A 30 -13.89 -3.65 6.77
C ILE A 30 -12.71 -3.90 7.71
N PHE A 31 -12.93 -4.63 8.82
CA PHE A 31 -11.86 -4.97 9.76
C PHE A 31 -10.83 -5.91 9.15
N GLY A 32 -11.28 -6.93 8.43
CA GLY A 32 -10.40 -7.86 7.74
C GLY A 32 -9.58 -7.16 6.66
N GLY A 33 -10.23 -6.32 5.85
CA GLY A 33 -9.57 -5.60 4.76
C GLY A 33 -8.53 -4.61 5.29
N THR A 34 -8.87 -3.92 6.37
CA THR A 34 -7.94 -2.99 7.06
C THR A 34 -6.75 -3.73 7.62
N LEU A 35 -6.96 -4.85 8.33
CA LEU A 35 -5.88 -5.62 8.93
C LEU A 35 -4.92 -6.18 7.87
N LEU A 36 -5.48 -6.70 6.78
CA LEU A 36 -4.71 -7.24 5.66
C LEU A 36 -3.92 -6.15 4.95
N SER A 37 -4.55 -5.00 4.69
CA SER A 37 -3.89 -3.84 4.08
C SER A 37 -2.75 -3.31 4.95
N ILE A 38 -2.92 -3.27 6.28
CA ILE A 38 -1.85 -2.90 7.20
C ILE A 38 -0.70 -3.91 7.14
N ALA A 39 -1.00 -5.21 7.11
CA ALA A 39 0.03 -6.25 7.01
C ALA A 39 0.85 -6.11 5.72
N ILE A 40 0.19 -5.90 4.58
CA ILE A 40 0.85 -5.68 3.28
C ILE A 40 1.67 -4.39 3.30
N TYR A 41 1.15 -3.33 3.90
CA TYR A 41 1.87 -2.07 4.06
C TYR A 41 3.16 -2.27 4.87
N LEU A 42 3.09 -2.94 6.01
CA LEU A 42 4.26 -3.18 6.87
C LEU A 42 5.32 -4.04 6.18
N LEU A 43 4.90 -5.07 5.44
CA LEU A 43 5.82 -5.90 4.65
C LEU A 43 6.53 -5.07 3.58
N SER A 44 5.76 -4.29 2.84
CA SER A 44 6.28 -3.47 1.76
C SER A 44 7.17 -2.33 2.27
N ASP A 45 6.81 -1.72 3.39
CA ASP A 45 7.60 -0.68 4.04
C ASP A 45 8.95 -1.22 4.52
N ARG A 46 8.99 -2.44 5.05
CA ARG A 46 10.25 -3.12 5.40
C ARG A 46 11.12 -3.36 4.16
N ILE A 47 10.55 -3.85 3.06
CA ILE A 47 11.27 -4.09 1.81
C ILE A 47 11.82 -2.77 1.25
N LEU A 48 10.99 -1.73 1.16
CA LEU A 48 11.39 -0.40 0.72
C LEU A 48 12.49 0.18 1.62
N ARG A 49 12.35 0.05 2.95
CA ARG A 49 13.39 0.46 3.89
C ARG A 49 14.71 -0.23 3.61
N GLN A 50 14.71 -1.54 3.36
CA GLN A 50 15.94 -2.28 3.04
C GLN A 50 16.58 -1.82 1.73
N ILE A 51 15.78 -1.63 0.68
CA ILE A 51 16.28 -1.19 -0.64
C ILE A 51 16.90 0.21 -0.56
N PHE A 52 16.35 1.09 0.27
CA PHE A 52 16.75 2.50 0.34
C PHE A 52 17.61 2.86 1.57
N ILE A 53 17.98 1.88 2.42
CA ILE A 53 18.67 2.12 3.70
C ILE A 53 20.03 2.83 3.54
N GLY A 54 20.67 2.70 2.37
CA GLY A 54 21.94 3.38 2.04
C GLY A 54 21.80 4.59 1.12
N LYS A 55 20.58 4.93 0.68
CA LYS A 55 20.33 5.97 -0.33
C LYS A 55 19.61 7.20 0.22
N ILE A 56 19.09 7.12 1.46
CA ILE A 56 18.27 8.16 2.08
C ILE A 56 18.83 8.48 3.46
N SER A 57 19.02 9.76 3.74
CA SER A 57 19.60 10.27 4.98
C SER A 57 18.77 9.97 6.23
N LYS A 58 17.45 9.76 6.09
CA LYS A 58 16.53 9.39 7.17
C LYS A 58 15.49 8.35 6.71
N PRO A 59 15.56 7.10 7.17
CA PRO A 59 14.62 6.05 6.77
C PRO A 59 13.19 6.29 7.31
N SER A 60 13.00 7.18 8.29
CA SER A 60 11.69 7.63 8.78
C SER A 60 10.86 8.39 7.74
N ASP A 61 11.51 8.97 6.74
CA ASP A 61 10.83 9.74 5.69
C ASP A 61 10.16 8.80 4.69
N ILE A 62 10.67 7.58 4.51
CA ILE A 62 10.07 6.53 3.67
C ILE A 62 8.70 6.11 4.21
N THR A 63 8.61 5.94 5.53
CA THR A 63 7.38 5.54 6.24
C THR A 63 6.30 6.62 6.19
N LYS A 64 6.69 7.88 6.36
CA LYS A 64 5.74 9.01 6.38
C LYS A 64 5.33 9.42 4.98
N THR A 65 6.24 9.33 4.02
CA THR A 65 5.97 9.70 2.63
C THR A 65 5.18 8.60 1.93
N GLY A 66 4.00 8.97 1.43
CA GLY A 66 3.16 8.08 0.64
C GLY A 66 2.31 7.06 1.43
N LEU A 67 2.22 7.17 2.76
CA LEU A 67 1.20 6.43 3.52
C LEU A 67 -0.21 6.82 3.05
N SER A 68 -0.45 8.11 2.84
CA SER A 68 -1.74 8.62 2.37
C SER A 68 -2.12 8.07 1.00
N ILE A 69 -1.21 8.11 0.01
CA ILE A 69 -1.52 7.59 -1.32
C ILE A 69 -1.75 6.08 -1.32
N TYR A 70 -1.02 5.33 -0.48
CA TYR A 70 -1.26 3.90 -0.31
C TYR A 70 -2.69 3.64 0.19
N ILE A 71 -3.09 4.33 1.27
CA ILE A 71 -4.44 4.16 1.85
C ILE A 71 -5.52 4.59 0.84
N SER A 72 -5.34 5.75 0.19
CA SER A 72 -6.29 6.24 -0.82
C SER A 72 -6.42 5.28 -2.00
N ALA A 73 -5.29 4.79 -2.54
CA ALA A 73 -5.30 3.83 -3.63
C ALA A 73 -5.96 2.50 -3.20
N TRP A 74 -5.61 1.97 -2.02
CA TRP A 74 -6.21 0.76 -1.50
C TRP A 74 -7.73 0.88 -1.37
N ILE A 75 -8.25 1.92 -0.70
CA ILE A 75 -9.70 2.11 -0.53
C ILE A 75 -10.38 2.25 -1.90
N PHE A 76 -9.83 3.09 -2.78
CA PHE A 76 -10.39 3.34 -4.10
C PHE A 76 -10.49 2.05 -4.92
N PHE A 77 -9.39 1.30 -5.03
CA PHE A 77 -9.35 0.06 -5.80
C PHE A 77 -10.15 -1.06 -5.13
N TRP A 78 -10.18 -1.12 -3.79
CA TRP A 78 -10.97 -2.13 -3.08
C TRP A 78 -12.46 -1.92 -3.35
N ILE A 79 -12.98 -0.70 -3.19
CA ILE A 79 -14.38 -0.39 -3.53
C ILE A 79 -14.66 -0.66 -5.01
N LEU A 80 -13.77 -0.23 -5.91
CA LEU A 80 -13.93 -0.41 -7.34
C LEU A 80 -14.00 -1.89 -7.72
N LEU A 81 -13.07 -2.71 -7.23
CA LEU A 81 -13.06 -4.15 -7.46
C LEU A 81 -14.34 -4.82 -6.93
N TYR A 82 -14.78 -4.50 -5.71
CA TYR A 82 -16.02 -5.06 -5.15
C TYR A 82 -17.28 -4.57 -5.89
N THR A 83 -17.23 -3.38 -6.50
CA THR A 83 -18.34 -2.87 -7.33
C THR A 83 -18.47 -3.64 -8.64
N PHE A 84 -17.36 -3.92 -9.32
CA PHE A 84 -17.37 -4.68 -10.58
C PHE A 84 -17.48 -6.20 -10.38
N TYR A 85 -16.95 -6.71 -9.27
CA TYR A 85 -16.83 -8.12 -8.97
C TYR A 85 -17.46 -8.46 -7.59
N PRO A 86 -18.79 -8.36 -7.44
CA PRO A 86 -19.50 -8.63 -6.18
C PRO A 86 -19.75 -10.15 -5.99
N TYR A 87 -18.78 -10.89 -5.46
CA TYR A 87 -18.91 -12.35 -5.23
C TYR A 87 -18.08 -12.91 -4.07
#